data_AF-A0A3M1FHN6-F1
#
_entry.id   AF-A0A3M1FHN6-F1
#
_cell.length_a   1.000
_cell.length_b   1.000
_cell.length_c   1.000
_cell.angle_alpha   90.00
_cell.angle_beta   90.00
_cell.angle_gamma   90.00
#
_symmetry.space_group_name_H-M   'P 1'
#
loop_
_entity.id
_entity.type
_entity.pdbx_description
1 polymer ?
#
loop_
_entity_poly.entity_id
_entity_poly.type
_entity_poly.pdbx_seq_one_letter_code
_entity_poly.pdbx_strand_id
1 'polypeptide(L)'
;MKEINADFHIKRPLPITHYALRILLFAPILLLLILGSGVRTAWASEPCETGGNVIPKEVCDFDHFYGQPPRQLPVGWTAFVLAGDLTYMQDVDTFWGAPALRMWSNGGTFKAGIYTQVQVTLGAGYRASVAWAGPNEPDAFGRQLGIDPTGGTDPNAPTVVWGPMHWGPGRILNRTDGGPNIDVRARAVNGTVTVFFLVDHPWSSGDNVIFVDAIALYPDESAPALPTATPVPPEPAQAAAAAPPPPPTATPLPSPTPTATATATPT
;
A
#
# COMPACT_ATOMS: atom_id res chain seq x y z
N MET A 1 6.24 67.65 -12.00
CA MET A 1 5.67 68.99 -11.71
C MET A 1 4.39 69.16 -12.52
N LYS A 2 3.23 68.88 -11.90
CA LYS A 2 1.91 69.40 -12.27
C LYS A 2 0.91 68.92 -11.21
N GLU A 3 0.73 69.78 -10.22
CA GLU A 3 -0.42 69.76 -9.31
C GLU A 3 -1.69 70.07 -10.10
N ILE A 4 -2.78 69.41 -9.75
CA ILE A 4 -4.14 69.89 -10.02
C ILE A 4 -4.93 69.71 -8.73
N ASN A 5 -5.09 70.82 -8.00
CA ASN A 5 -6.13 71.03 -7.01
C ASN A 5 -7.47 71.24 -7.73
N ALA A 6 -8.53 70.59 -7.27
CA ALA A 6 -9.91 71.04 -7.44
C ALA A 6 -10.74 70.44 -6.30
N ASP A 7 -10.94 71.17 -5.21
CA ASP A 7 -11.93 72.22 -4.97
C ASP A 7 -13.19 71.65 -4.26
N PHE A 8 -13.46 72.24 -3.11
CA PHE A 8 -14.16 71.67 -1.98
C PHE A 8 -15.53 72.36 -1.88
N HIS A 9 -16.58 71.75 -2.40
CA HIS A 9 -17.95 72.28 -2.26
C HIS A 9 -18.71 71.60 -1.11
N ILE A 10 -18.72 72.29 0.04
CA ILE A 10 -19.59 72.02 1.18
C ILE A 10 -21.03 72.38 0.79
N LYS A 11 -21.92 71.38 0.74
CA LYS A 11 -23.38 71.59 0.84
C LYS A 11 -23.90 70.97 2.15
N ARG A 12 -24.67 71.82 2.84
CA ARG A 12 -25.25 71.71 4.17
C ARG A 12 -26.33 70.60 4.28
N PRO A 13 -26.69 70.19 5.52
CA PRO A 13 -27.39 68.94 5.79
C PRO A 13 -28.90 69.05 5.56
N LEU A 14 -29.52 67.93 5.21
CA LEU A 14 -30.98 67.78 5.16
C LEU A 14 -31.45 66.82 6.27
N PRO A 15 -32.69 67.02 6.76
CA PRO A 15 -33.11 66.63 8.09
C PRO A 15 -33.52 65.16 8.20
N ILE A 16 -33.21 64.61 9.37
CA ILE A 16 -33.75 63.35 9.89
C ILE A 16 -35.28 63.51 9.96
N THR A 17 -35.99 62.84 9.06
CA THR A 17 -37.44 62.64 9.16
C THR A 17 -37.72 61.14 9.16
N HIS A 18 -38.46 60.73 10.18
CA HIS A 18 -38.81 59.36 10.49
C HIS A 18 -39.60 58.69 9.37
N TYR A 19 -39.00 57.69 8.73
CA TYR A 19 -39.74 56.59 8.13
C TYR A 19 -39.50 55.34 8.98
N ALA A 20 -40.26 55.26 10.06
CA ALA A 20 -40.65 53.98 10.61
C ALA A 20 -41.57 53.28 9.60
N LEU A 21 -41.60 51.94 9.70
CA LEU A 21 -42.69 51.09 9.21
C LEU A 21 -42.61 50.66 7.73
N ARG A 22 -41.82 49.59 7.50
CA ARG A 22 -42.19 48.36 6.75
C ARG A 22 -40.94 47.47 6.55
N ILE A 23 -40.26 47.15 7.65
CA ILE A 23 -39.41 45.96 7.72
C ILE A 23 -40.30 44.91 8.36
N LEU A 24 -40.86 44.01 7.55
CA LEU A 24 -41.35 42.68 7.95
C LEU A 24 -41.97 42.05 6.71
N LEU A 25 -41.59 40.81 6.46
CA LEU A 25 -42.16 39.84 5.49
C LEU A 25 -41.39 39.54 4.20
N PHE A 26 -40.05 39.66 4.10
CA PHE A 26 -39.28 38.83 3.14
C PHE A 26 -37.86 38.43 3.61
N ALA A 27 -37.53 38.63 4.88
CA ALA A 27 -36.20 38.29 5.41
C ALA A 27 -36.02 36.84 5.96
N PRO A 28 -37.04 36.05 6.36
CA PRO A 28 -36.76 34.75 6.98
C PRO A 28 -36.63 33.58 6.00
N ILE A 29 -37.01 33.71 4.72
CA ILE A 29 -36.98 32.57 3.78
C ILE A 29 -35.62 32.44 3.06
N LEU A 30 -34.91 33.54 2.81
CA LEU A 30 -33.60 33.46 2.14
C LEU A 30 -32.45 33.05 3.08
N LEU A 31 -32.60 33.28 4.40
CA LEU A 31 -31.59 32.87 5.38
C LEU A 31 -31.68 31.37 5.75
N LEU A 32 -32.85 30.74 5.54
CA LEU A 32 -33.07 29.31 5.81
C LEU A 32 -32.66 28.40 4.64
N LEU A 33 -32.48 28.93 3.42
CA LEU A 33 -31.97 28.18 2.27
C LEU A 33 -30.44 28.04 2.24
N ILE A 34 -29.70 28.90 2.97
CA ILE A 34 -28.22 28.82 3.05
C ILE A 34 -27.77 27.81 4.13
N LEU A 35 -28.65 27.46 5.08
CA LEU A 35 -28.36 26.49 6.15
C LEU A 35 -28.57 25.02 5.74
N GLY A 36 -29.12 24.75 4.55
CA GLY A 36 -29.43 23.39 4.07
C GLY A 36 -28.38 22.80 3.12
N SER A 37 -27.48 23.61 2.57
CA SER A 37 -26.36 23.13 1.77
C SER A 37 -25.23 22.74 2.71
N GLY A 38 -25.40 21.63 3.43
CA GLY A 38 -24.28 20.94 4.05
C GLY A 38 -23.32 20.52 2.95
N VAL A 39 -22.41 21.41 2.57
CA VAL A 39 -21.19 21.05 1.85
C VAL A 39 -20.51 20.08 2.79
N ARG A 40 -20.69 18.78 2.54
CA ARG A 40 -19.79 17.78 3.11
C ARG A 40 -18.44 18.10 2.49
N THR A 41 -17.63 18.88 3.19
CA THR A 41 -16.21 18.93 2.90
C THR A 41 -15.74 17.48 3.02
N ALA A 42 -15.46 16.85 1.88
CA ALA A 42 -14.83 15.56 1.84
C ALA A 42 -13.43 15.76 2.42
N TRP A 43 -13.29 15.47 3.71
CA TRP A 43 -12.00 15.38 4.36
C TRP A 43 -11.30 14.16 3.75
N ALA A 44 -10.03 14.32 3.36
CA ALA A 44 -9.17 13.15 3.25
C ALA A 44 -9.23 12.44 4.61
N SER A 45 -9.43 11.12 4.63
CA SER A 45 -9.43 10.39 5.89
C SER A 45 -8.03 10.47 6.48
N GLU A 46 -7.91 10.90 7.74
CA GLU A 46 -6.71 10.66 8.54
C GLU A 46 -6.54 9.12 8.63
N PRO A 47 -5.66 8.53 7.83
CA PRO A 47 -5.82 7.11 7.49
C PRO A 47 -5.54 6.22 8.70
N CYS A 48 -4.64 6.67 9.57
CA CYS A 48 -4.13 5.88 10.67
C CYS A 48 -5.03 5.89 11.91
N GLU A 49 -5.93 6.87 12.04
CA GLU A 49 -6.85 7.01 13.19
C GLU A 49 -8.26 6.44 12.94
N THR A 50 -8.58 6.12 11.68
CA THR A 50 -9.93 5.64 11.33
C THR A 50 -10.07 4.14 11.60
N GLY A 51 -11.17 3.77 12.27
CA GLY A 51 -11.41 2.49 12.97
C GLY A 51 -11.56 1.21 12.14
N GLY A 52 -10.73 1.03 11.12
CA GLY A 52 -10.60 -0.20 10.36
C GLY A 52 -9.21 -0.45 9.81
N ASN A 53 -8.23 0.44 10.06
CA ASN A 53 -6.85 0.19 9.65
C ASN A 53 -6.29 -1.00 10.43
N VAL A 54 -5.74 -1.99 9.72
CA VAL A 54 -5.09 -3.16 10.32
C VAL A 54 -3.57 -3.02 10.43
N ILE A 55 -2.98 -1.98 9.83
CA ILE A 55 -1.60 -1.58 10.13
C ILE A 55 -1.61 -0.83 11.47
N PRO A 56 -0.77 -1.21 12.46
CA PRO A 56 -0.67 -0.47 13.71
C PRO A 56 -0.38 1.01 13.48
N LYS A 57 -0.95 1.88 14.31
CA LYS A 57 -0.84 3.34 14.14
C LYS A 57 0.61 3.77 13.98
N GLU A 58 1.48 3.30 14.87
CA GLU A 58 2.91 3.60 14.94
C GLU A 58 3.72 3.14 13.71
N VAL A 59 3.13 2.28 12.87
CA VAL A 59 3.69 1.87 11.57
C VAL A 59 3.05 2.69 10.43
N CYS A 60 1.78 3.05 10.56
CA CYS A 60 1.02 3.76 9.53
C CYS A 60 1.43 5.24 9.40
N ASP A 61 1.57 5.94 10.53
CA ASP A 61 1.72 7.41 10.61
C ASP A 61 3.16 7.93 10.46
N PHE A 62 4.12 7.01 10.38
CA PHE A 62 5.55 7.29 10.22
C PHE A 62 6.12 8.15 11.35
N ASP A 63 5.50 8.24 12.52
CA ASP A 63 5.93 9.13 13.61
C ASP A 63 7.29 8.77 14.24
N HIS A 64 7.75 7.55 13.97
CA HIS A 64 9.01 7.02 14.47
C HIS A 64 9.88 6.47 13.34
N PHE A 65 11.17 6.78 13.40
CA PHE A 65 12.16 6.33 12.44
C PHE A 65 13.27 5.54 13.13
N TYR A 66 13.88 4.60 12.39
CA TYR A 66 15.07 3.88 12.80
C TYR A 66 16.18 4.03 11.75
N GLY A 67 17.42 3.71 12.16
CA GLY A 67 18.59 3.84 11.30
C GLY A 67 19.10 5.29 11.18
N GLN A 68 19.89 5.54 10.14
CA GLN A 68 20.49 6.84 9.80
C GLN A 68 20.56 6.97 8.27
N PRO A 69 20.52 8.18 7.70
CA PRO A 69 20.75 8.38 6.27
C PRO A 69 22.06 7.71 5.80
N PRO A 70 22.07 7.07 4.61
CA PRO A 70 21.04 7.09 3.58
C PRO A 70 19.94 6.02 3.72
N ARG A 71 19.85 5.33 4.86
CA ARG A 71 18.87 4.26 5.12
C ARG A 71 18.15 4.47 6.45
N GLN A 72 17.61 5.67 6.65
CA GLN A 72 16.71 5.96 7.77
C GLN A 72 15.27 5.76 7.30
N LEU A 73 14.53 4.89 7.98
CA LEU A 73 13.21 4.41 7.54
C LEU A 73 12.17 4.53 8.67
N PRO A 74 10.88 4.67 8.34
CA PRO A 74 9.81 4.59 9.33
C PRO A 74 9.81 3.21 10.01
N VAL A 75 9.51 3.18 11.31
CA VAL A 75 9.39 1.94 12.07
C VAL A 75 8.34 1.02 11.43
N GLY A 76 8.68 -0.26 11.30
CA GLY A 76 7.80 -1.27 10.68
C GLY A 76 7.89 -1.34 9.15
N TRP A 77 8.70 -0.50 8.50
CA TRP A 77 8.90 -0.51 7.05
C TRP A 77 10.29 -0.97 6.65
N THR A 78 10.39 -1.71 5.55
CA THR A 78 11.66 -2.14 4.95
C THR A 78 11.79 -1.54 3.56
N ALA A 79 12.96 -1.00 3.23
CA ALA A 79 13.24 -0.47 1.90
C ALA A 79 13.56 -1.57 0.88
N PHE A 80 13.20 -1.31 -0.38
CA PHE A 80 13.70 -2.04 -1.54
C PHE A 80 14.17 -1.07 -2.63
N VAL A 81 15.10 -1.51 -3.46
CA VAL A 81 15.60 -0.75 -4.61
C VAL A 81 15.63 -1.67 -5.82
N LEU A 82 14.92 -1.29 -6.87
CA LEU A 82 14.86 -2.01 -8.14
C LEU A 82 15.89 -1.47 -9.13
N ALA A 83 16.13 -0.15 -9.12
CA ALA A 83 17.12 0.50 -9.95
C ALA A 83 17.57 1.85 -9.36
N GLY A 84 18.78 2.26 -9.70
CA GLY A 84 19.37 3.54 -9.28
C GLY A 84 19.74 3.57 -7.80
N ASP A 85 20.01 4.77 -7.31
CA ASP A 85 20.41 5.01 -5.92
C ASP A 85 19.63 6.20 -5.36
N LEU A 86 19.33 6.14 -4.06
CA LEU A 86 18.62 7.17 -3.33
C LEU A 86 18.94 7.12 -1.83
N THR A 87 18.59 8.20 -1.16
CA THR A 87 18.65 8.36 0.29
C THR A 87 17.24 8.29 0.84
N TYR A 88 17.04 7.43 1.84
CA TYR A 88 15.88 7.42 2.72
C TYR A 88 16.23 8.19 3.99
N MET A 89 15.40 9.17 4.34
CA MET A 89 15.58 9.98 5.54
C MET A 89 14.26 10.53 6.06
N GLN A 90 14.25 10.86 7.34
CA GLN A 90 13.14 11.57 7.95
C GLN A 90 13.12 13.03 7.48
N ASP A 91 11.93 13.59 7.25
CA ASP A 91 11.72 15.01 6.96
C ASP A 91 10.36 15.45 7.54
N VAL A 92 9.94 16.70 7.29
CA VAL A 92 8.75 17.32 7.91
C VAL A 92 7.63 17.67 6.92
N ASP A 93 7.82 17.47 5.62
CA ASP A 93 6.82 17.81 4.60
C ASP A 93 5.72 16.73 4.50
N THR A 94 4.67 16.92 5.29
CA THR A 94 3.41 16.16 5.22
C THR A 94 2.22 17.02 5.63
N PHE A 95 1.04 16.66 5.13
CA PHE A 95 -0.23 17.26 5.52
C PHE A 95 -0.71 16.81 6.91
N TRP A 96 -0.34 15.61 7.36
CA TRP A 96 -0.91 14.95 8.54
C TRP A 96 -0.13 15.18 9.85
N GLY A 97 0.93 15.97 9.79
CA GLY A 97 1.82 16.23 10.92
C GLY A 97 3.16 15.53 10.72
N ALA A 98 4.25 16.26 10.91
CA ALA A 98 5.59 15.70 10.78
C ALA A 98 5.84 14.63 11.87
N PRO A 99 6.67 13.62 11.57
CA PRO A 99 7.53 13.46 10.38
C PRO A 99 6.92 12.73 9.17
N ALA A 100 7.64 12.79 8.04
CA ALA A 100 7.37 12.03 6.82
C ALA A 100 8.65 11.32 6.33
N LEU A 101 8.50 10.28 5.50
CA LEU A 101 9.63 9.69 4.80
C LEU A 101 9.99 10.54 3.58
N ARG A 102 11.22 11.04 3.54
CA ARG A 102 11.83 11.60 2.33
C ARG A 102 12.64 10.54 1.59
N MET A 103 12.34 10.39 0.30
CA MET A 103 13.13 9.66 -0.67
C MET A 103 13.81 10.67 -1.62
N TRP A 104 15.13 10.68 -1.64
CA TRP A 104 15.90 11.77 -2.26
C TRP A 104 17.07 11.29 -3.12
N SER A 105 17.33 11.98 -4.24
CA SER A 105 18.59 11.90 -4.96
C SER A 105 19.04 13.28 -5.47
N ASN A 106 20.36 13.48 -5.55
CA ASN A 106 20.94 14.68 -6.16
C ASN A 106 21.23 14.43 -7.65
N GLY A 107 20.27 14.74 -8.52
CA GLY A 107 20.41 14.56 -9.96
C GLY A 107 20.25 13.12 -10.46
N GLY A 108 20.03 12.15 -9.57
CA GLY A 108 19.90 10.74 -9.90
C GLY A 108 18.51 10.32 -10.37
N THR A 109 18.39 9.11 -10.88
CA THR A 109 17.11 8.44 -11.16
C THR A 109 16.99 7.22 -10.26
N PHE A 110 15.78 6.84 -9.88
CA PHE A 110 15.59 5.64 -9.08
C PHE A 110 14.23 4.99 -9.30
N LYS A 111 14.19 3.68 -9.13
CA LYS A 111 12.95 2.92 -8.96
C LYS A 111 13.08 2.13 -7.66
N ALA A 112 12.33 2.53 -6.65
CA ALA A 112 12.55 2.07 -5.29
C ALA A 112 11.30 2.26 -4.44
N GLY A 113 11.31 1.77 -3.21
CA GLY A 113 10.14 1.88 -2.35
C GLY A 113 10.34 1.29 -0.97
N ILE A 114 9.22 1.12 -0.27
CA ILE A 114 9.16 0.51 1.04
C ILE A 114 8.04 -0.51 1.10
N TYR A 115 8.17 -1.51 1.98
CA TYR A 115 7.12 -2.47 2.25
C TYR A 115 6.96 -2.76 3.74
N THR A 116 5.78 -3.24 4.11
CA THR A 116 5.51 -3.81 5.44
C THR A 116 4.66 -5.07 5.30
N GLN A 117 4.82 -6.01 6.23
CA GLN A 117 4.01 -7.23 6.29
C GLN A 117 2.97 -7.10 7.40
N VAL A 118 1.72 -7.43 7.09
CA VAL A 118 0.58 -7.22 7.98
C VAL A 118 -0.14 -8.54 8.21
N GLN A 119 -0.39 -8.85 9.48
CA GLN A 119 -1.22 -10.00 9.85
C GLN A 119 -2.68 -9.73 9.48
N VAL A 120 -3.30 -10.68 8.81
CA VAL A 120 -4.65 -10.54 8.24
C VAL A 120 -5.43 -11.85 8.34
N THR A 121 -6.73 -11.77 8.07
CA THR A 121 -7.60 -12.94 7.99
C THR A 121 -7.47 -13.59 6.62
N LEU A 122 -7.12 -14.88 6.60
CA LEU A 122 -7.06 -15.69 5.40
C LEU A 122 -8.38 -15.59 4.60
N GLY A 123 -8.28 -15.29 3.31
CA GLY A 123 -9.43 -15.20 2.42
C GLY A 123 -10.22 -13.91 2.51
N ALA A 124 -9.94 -12.99 3.44
CA ALA A 124 -10.61 -11.69 3.54
C ALA A 124 -10.06 -10.70 2.49
N GLY A 125 -10.91 -9.76 2.09
CA GLY A 125 -10.55 -8.68 1.16
C GLY A 125 -9.92 -7.50 1.89
N TYR A 126 -8.93 -6.86 1.26
CA TYR A 126 -8.23 -5.70 1.81
C TYR A 126 -8.00 -4.62 0.75
N ARG A 127 -7.95 -3.37 1.19
CA ARG A 127 -7.59 -2.17 0.41
C ARG A 127 -6.41 -1.44 1.05
N ALA A 128 -5.30 -1.31 0.35
CA ALA A 128 -4.21 -0.42 0.73
C ALA A 128 -4.49 0.99 0.21
N SER A 129 -4.14 1.99 1.02
CA SER A 129 -4.37 3.41 0.73
C SER A 129 -3.20 4.23 1.26
N VAL A 130 -2.81 5.29 0.54
CA VAL A 130 -1.76 6.23 0.94
C VAL A 130 -2.28 7.65 0.88
N ALA A 131 -2.13 8.38 1.97
CA ALA A 131 -2.67 9.72 2.06
C ALA A 131 -1.72 10.77 1.50
N TRP A 132 -0.41 10.60 1.66
CA TRP A 132 0.57 11.59 1.26
C TRP A 132 1.71 10.95 0.47
N ALA A 133 1.91 11.44 -0.74
CA ALA A 133 3.01 11.09 -1.63
C ALA A 133 3.31 12.31 -2.52
N GLY A 134 3.96 13.31 -1.91
CA GLY A 134 4.19 14.63 -2.47
C GLY A 134 5.59 14.79 -3.06
N PRO A 135 5.77 14.63 -4.39
CA PRO A 135 7.02 14.97 -5.06
C PRO A 135 7.20 16.48 -5.24
N ASN A 136 8.45 16.91 -5.41
CA ASN A 136 8.78 18.28 -5.78
C ASN A 136 8.55 18.56 -7.28
N GLU A 137 8.71 17.56 -8.15
CA GLU A 137 8.39 17.60 -9.58
C GLU A 137 7.38 16.50 -9.95
N PRO A 138 6.06 16.74 -9.87
CA PRO A 138 5.06 15.68 -9.94
C PRO A 138 5.05 14.83 -11.21
N ASP A 139 5.45 15.39 -12.34
CA ASP A 139 5.50 14.66 -13.61
C ASP A 139 6.73 13.72 -13.69
N ALA A 140 7.72 13.90 -12.80
CA ALA A 140 8.91 13.07 -12.75
C ALA A 140 8.78 11.85 -11.82
N PHE A 141 7.71 11.76 -11.01
CA PHE A 141 7.56 10.72 -9.98
C PHE A 141 6.26 9.94 -10.14
N GLY A 142 6.37 8.72 -10.67
CA GLY A 142 5.31 7.73 -10.63
C GLY A 142 5.16 7.21 -9.20
N ARG A 143 3.94 7.17 -8.68
CA ARG A 143 3.63 6.59 -7.36
C ARG A 143 2.61 5.48 -7.49
N GLN A 144 2.86 4.38 -6.79
CA GLN A 144 2.03 3.18 -6.89
C GLN A 144 1.97 2.44 -5.56
N LEU A 145 0.79 1.90 -5.23
CA LEU A 145 0.63 0.93 -4.15
C LEU A 145 0.54 -0.49 -4.70
N GLY A 146 1.04 -1.45 -3.93
CA GLY A 146 0.93 -2.87 -4.23
C GLY A 146 0.52 -3.67 -3.00
N ILE A 147 -0.17 -4.80 -3.22
CA ILE A 147 -0.40 -5.82 -2.19
C ILE A 147 0.07 -7.16 -2.74
N ASP A 148 1.01 -7.83 -2.05
CA ASP A 148 1.21 -9.27 -2.26
C ASP A 148 0.26 -10.04 -1.33
N PRO A 149 -0.78 -10.70 -1.87
CA PRO A 149 -1.76 -11.43 -1.08
C PRO A 149 -1.19 -12.69 -0.43
N THR A 150 -0.02 -13.17 -0.85
CA THR A 150 0.66 -14.35 -0.31
C THR A 150 1.59 -14.00 0.86
N GLY A 151 1.87 -12.71 1.06
CA GLY A 151 2.83 -12.22 2.05
C GLY A 151 4.29 -12.26 1.57
N GLY A 152 4.54 -12.49 0.28
CA GLY A 152 5.87 -12.38 -0.32
C GLY A 152 6.43 -10.95 -0.23
N THR A 153 7.76 -10.83 -0.14
CA THR A 153 8.45 -9.52 0.01
C THR A 153 9.21 -9.09 -1.23
N ASP A 154 9.20 -9.89 -2.30
CA ASP A 154 9.80 -9.51 -3.58
C ASP A 154 8.83 -8.60 -4.36
N PRO A 155 9.16 -7.31 -4.54
CA PRO A 155 8.32 -6.38 -5.31
C PRO A 155 8.19 -6.75 -6.79
N ASN A 156 9.03 -7.63 -7.34
CA ASN A 156 8.90 -8.12 -8.72
C ASN A 156 8.08 -9.41 -8.83
N ALA A 157 7.60 -9.96 -7.71
CA ALA A 157 6.85 -11.19 -7.74
C ALA A 157 5.56 -11.01 -8.56
N PRO A 158 5.20 -11.98 -9.42
CA PRO A 158 3.98 -11.92 -10.21
C PRO A 158 2.71 -12.01 -9.34
N THR A 159 2.86 -12.35 -8.06
CA THR A 159 1.79 -12.36 -7.05
C THR A 159 1.40 -10.96 -6.60
N VAL A 160 2.25 -9.95 -6.77
CA VAL A 160 1.94 -8.59 -6.34
C VAL A 160 0.83 -8.01 -7.21
N VAL A 161 -0.29 -7.66 -6.57
CA VAL A 161 -1.36 -6.89 -7.19
C VAL A 161 -1.00 -5.42 -7.05
N TRP A 162 -0.62 -4.80 -8.17
CA TRP A 162 -0.31 -3.38 -8.23
C TRP A 162 -1.56 -2.54 -8.58
N GLY A 163 -1.76 -1.43 -7.86
CA GLY A 163 -2.76 -0.42 -8.18
C GLY A 163 -2.37 0.42 -9.39
N PRO A 164 -3.15 1.46 -9.73
CA PRO A 164 -2.76 2.36 -10.79
C PRO A 164 -1.51 3.16 -10.38
N MET A 165 -0.59 3.30 -11.33
CA MET A 165 0.54 4.23 -11.20
C MET A 165 0.05 5.64 -11.49
N HIS A 166 0.26 6.58 -10.56
CA HIS A 166 -0.09 7.99 -10.76
C HIS A 166 1.13 8.84 -11.08
N TRP A 167 1.08 9.53 -12.22
CA TRP A 167 2.04 10.54 -12.68
C TRP A 167 1.35 11.91 -12.67
N GLY A 168 2.09 12.95 -12.27
CA GLY A 168 1.60 14.32 -12.30
C GLY A 168 0.95 14.80 -11.00
N PRO A 169 0.18 15.90 -11.06
CA PRO A 169 -0.20 16.66 -9.88
C PRO A 169 -0.98 15.86 -8.83
N GLY A 170 -0.92 16.34 -7.60
CA GLY A 170 -1.63 15.74 -6.46
C GLY A 170 -0.65 15.12 -5.47
N ARG A 171 -0.66 15.63 -4.25
CA ARG A 171 0.10 15.08 -3.12
C ARG A 171 -0.74 14.12 -2.27
N ILE A 172 -2.06 14.30 -2.30
CA ILE A 172 -3.04 13.43 -1.66
C ILE A 172 -3.53 12.41 -2.68
N LEU A 173 -3.28 11.12 -2.43
CA LEU A 173 -3.51 10.03 -3.40
C LEU A 173 -4.56 9.00 -2.98
N ASN A 174 -5.42 9.35 -2.03
CA ASN A 174 -6.56 8.53 -1.58
C ASN A 174 -7.89 9.29 -1.71
N ARG A 175 -8.01 10.18 -2.70
CA ARG A 175 -9.20 11.02 -2.86
C ARG A 175 -10.38 10.20 -3.39
N THR A 176 -11.57 10.47 -2.87
CA THR A 176 -12.83 9.82 -3.32
C THR A 176 -13.71 10.76 -4.14
N ASP A 177 -13.34 12.04 -4.23
CA ASP A 177 -14.08 13.12 -4.89
C ASP A 177 -13.59 13.40 -6.33
N GLY A 178 -12.99 12.40 -6.97
CA GLY A 178 -12.48 12.49 -8.35
C GLY A 178 -11.05 13.01 -8.48
N GLY A 179 -10.37 13.30 -7.37
CA GLY A 179 -8.92 13.50 -7.38
C GLY A 179 -8.13 12.20 -7.54
N PRO A 180 -6.79 12.27 -7.56
CA PRO A 180 -5.94 11.08 -7.67
C PRO A 180 -6.23 10.07 -6.56
N ASN A 181 -6.39 8.81 -6.96
CA ASN A 181 -6.57 7.67 -6.09
C ASN A 181 -5.73 6.50 -6.61
N ILE A 182 -4.75 6.06 -5.81
CA ILE A 182 -3.91 4.90 -6.15
C ILE A 182 -4.18 3.67 -5.28
N ASP A 183 -5.31 3.66 -4.59
CA ASP A 183 -5.70 2.54 -3.76
C ASP A 183 -5.71 1.25 -4.57
N VAL A 184 -5.29 0.17 -3.92
CA VAL A 184 -5.25 -1.17 -4.52
C VAL A 184 -5.97 -2.15 -3.61
N ARG A 185 -6.65 -3.12 -4.22
CA ARG A 185 -7.40 -4.16 -3.50
C ARG A 185 -6.87 -5.53 -3.83
N ALA A 186 -6.74 -6.37 -2.82
CA ALA A 186 -6.42 -7.78 -2.99
C ALA A 186 -7.07 -8.62 -1.89
N ARG A 187 -7.30 -9.90 -2.19
CA ARG A 187 -7.80 -10.86 -1.22
C ARG A 187 -6.65 -11.67 -0.66
N ALA A 188 -6.55 -11.76 0.66
CA ALA A 188 -5.46 -12.47 1.32
C ALA A 188 -5.48 -13.97 0.98
N VAL A 189 -4.35 -14.50 0.49
CA VAL A 189 -4.13 -15.92 0.20
C VAL A 189 -3.50 -16.64 1.40
N ASN A 190 -2.93 -15.87 2.33
CA ASN A 190 -2.34 -16.37 3.57
C ASN A 190 -2.81 -15.54 4.78
N GLY A 191 -2.39 -15.90 6.00
CA GLY A 191 -2.58 -15.08 7.21
C GLY A 191 -1.74 -13.80 7.26
N THR A 192 -0.92 -13.55 6.24
CA THR A 192 -0.09 -12.35 6.09
C THR A 192 -0.21 -11.83 4.67
N VAL A 193 -0.26 -10.50 4.52
CA VAL A 193 -0.06 -9.82 3.24
C VAL A 193 1.12 -8.86 3.34
N THR A 194 1.70 -8.51 2.20
CA THR A 194 2.72 -7.45 2.12
C THR A 194 2.13 -6.24 1.42
N VAL A 195 2.24 -5.07 2.03
CA VAL A 195 1.86 -3.79 1.40
C VAL A 195 3.13 -3.12 0.91
N PHE A 196 3.14 -2.70 -0.36
CA PHE A 196 4.23 -1.99 -1.00
C PHE A 196 3.82 -0.57 -1.34
N PHE A 197 4.75 0.37 -1.18
CA PHE A 197 4.72 1.66 -1.85
C PHE A 197 5.93 1.78 -2.75
N LEU A 198 5.69 2.09 -4.02
CA LEU A 198 6.71 2.16 -5.06
C LEU A 198 6.74 3.56 -5.67
N VAL A 199 7.96 4.05 -5.88
CA VAL A 199 8.28 5.25 -6.64
C VAL A 199 9.06 4.86 -7.89
N ASP A 200 8.61 5.34 -9.04
CA ASP A 200 9.32 5.26 -10.31
C ASP A 200 9.73 6.67 -10.73
N HIS A 201 11.04 6.95 -10.74
CA HIS A 201 11.63 8.24 -11.09
C HIS A 201 12.67 8.06 -12.21
N PRO A 202 12.24 7.99 -13.48
CA PRO A 202 13.06 7.58 -14.61
C PRO A 202 13.88 8.71 -15.25
N TRP A 203 13.65 9.97 -14.85
CA TRP A 203 14.40 11.12 -15.33
C TRP A 203 14.50 12.19 -14.23
N SER A 204 15.63 12.89 -14.16
CA SER A 204 15.90 13.88 -13.11
C SER A 204 15.45 15.29 -13.51
N SER A 205 14.99 16.06 -12.54
CA SER A 205 14.71 17.50 -12.61
C SER A 205 15.75 18.33 -11.84
N GLY A 206 16.91 17.77 -11.52
CA GLY A 206 17.93 18.36 -10.66
C GLY A 206 17.85 17.80 -9.24
N ASP A 207 17.33 18.58 -8.30
CA ASP A 207 17.04 18.08 -6.96
C ASP A 207 15.78 17.21 -7.01
N ASN A 208 15.87 15.93 -6.64
CA ASN A 208 14.78 14.97 -6.84
C ASN A 208 14.28 14.48 -5.48
N VAL A 209 13.08 14.91 -5.08
CA VAL A 209 12.52 14.64 -3.74
C VAL A 209 11.08 14.17 -3.84
N ILE A 210 10.74 13.14 -3.08
CA ILE A 210 9.35 12.81 -2.74
C ILE A 210 9.20 12.55 -1.25
N PHE A 211 8.11 13.06 -0.68
CA PHE A 211 7.70 12.82 0.71
C PHE A 211 6.54 11.85 0.75
N VAL A 212 6.59 10.87 1.65
CA VAL A 212 5.61 9.80 1.79
C VAL A 212 5.17 9.72 3.24
N ASP A 213 3.86 9.64 3.46
CA ASP A 213 3.29 9.55 4.80
C ASP A 213 1.89 8.91 4.77
N ALA A 214 1.50 8.30 5.90
CA ALA A 214 0.20 7.75 6.21
C ALA A 214 -0.29 6.68 5.21
N ILE A 215 0.34 5.50 5.28
CA ILE A 215 -0.04 4.31 4.50
C ILE A 215 -0.83 3.34 5.38
N ALA A 216 -2.07 3.07 4.99
CA ALA A 216 -3.01 2.23 5.73
C ALA A 216 -3.48 1.02 4.91
N LEU A 217 -4.00 0.02 5.62
CA LEU A 217 -4.64 -1.17 5.05
C LEU A 217 -5.99 -1.39 5.73
N TYR A 218 -7.07 -1.42 4.96
CA TYR A 218 -8.43 -1.59 5.49
C TYR A 218 -9.05 -2.89 4.99
N PRO A 219 -9.89 -3.57 5.79
CA PRO A 219 -10.80 -4.58 5.28
C PRO A 219 -11.68 -4.00 4.18
N ASP A 220 -11.75 -4.69 3.04
CA ASP A 220 -12.56 -4.30 1.89
C ASP A 220 -12.97 -5.55 1.10
N GLU A 221 -14.19 -6.03 1.37
CA GLU A 221 -14.72 -7.23 0.71
C GLU A 221 -15.08 -7.03 -0.77
N SER A 222 -14.97 -5.81 -1.29
CA SER A 222 -15.04 -5.57 -2.74
C SER A 222 -13.75 -5.99 -3.47
N ALA A 223 -12.71 -6.41 -2.74
CA ALA A 223 -11.51 -6.98 -3.33
C ALA A 223 -11.84 -8.17 -4.26
N PRO A 224 -11.21 -8.24 -5.45
CA PRO A 224 -11.46 -9.31 -6.42
C PRO A 224 -11.38 -10.69 -5.78
N ALA A 225 -12.27 -11.59 -6.20
CA ALA A 225 -12.22 -12.98 -5.76
C ALA A 225 -10.89 -13.61 -6.21
N LEU A 226 -10.36 -14.50 -5.37
CA LEU A 226 -9.21 -15.31 -5.79
C LEU A 226 -9.61 -16.15 -7.00
N PRO A 227 -8.72 -16.35 -7.98
CA PRO A 227 -8.99 -17.26 -9.07
C PRO A 227 -9.35 -18.62 -8.47
N THR A 228 -10.55 -19.11 -8.81
CA THR A 228 -10.95 -20.46 -8.40
C THR A 228 -9.93 -21.42 -8.99
N ALA A 229 -9.28 -22.23 -8.16
CA ALA A 229 -8.45 -23.31 -8.66
C ALA A 229 -9.32 -24.11 -9.63
N THR A 230 -8.95 -24.12 -10.91
CA THR A 230 -9.62 -25.01 -11.88
C THR A 230 -9.45 -26.42 -11.30
N PRO A 231 -10.54 -27.18 -11.10
CA PRO A 231 -10.42 -28.52 -10.54
C PRO A 231 -9.42 -29.28 -11.42
N VAL A 232 -8.30 -29.69 -10.82
CA VAL A 232 -7.35 -30.56 -11.48
C VAL A 232 -8.15 -31.83 -11.83
N PRO A 233 -8.24 -32.23 -13.11
CA PRO A 233 -8.87 -33.48 -13.48
C PRO A 233 -8.28 -34.58 -12.61
N PRO A 234 -9.09 -35.47 -12.02
CA PRO A 234 -8.56 -36.55 -11.19
C PRO A 234 -7.45 -37.25 -11.97
N GLU A 235 -6.27 -37.36 -11.35
CA GLU A 235 -5.16 -38.11 -11.91
C GLU A 235 -5.71 -39.48 -12.34
N PRO A 236 -5.49 -39.92 -13.60
CA PRO A 236 -5.93 -41.24 -14.03
C PRO A 236 -5.42 -42.23 -13.01
N ALA A 237 -6.34 -42.96 -12.36
CA ALA A 237 -5.98 -43.98 -11.39
C ALA A 237 -4.90 -44.86 -12.02
N GLN A 238 -3.67 -44.79 -11.49
CA GLN A 238 -2.62 -45.71 -11.90
C GLN A 238 -3.20 -47.10 -11.65
N ALA A 239 -3.46 -47.83 -12.74
CA ALA A 239 -3.81 -49.24 -12.67
C ALA A 239 -2.74 -49.88 -11.80
N ALA A 240 -3.15 -50.45 -10.67
CA ALA A 240 -2.26 -51.09 -9.72
C ALA A 240 -1.27 -51.96 -10.51
N ALA A 241 0.01 -51.59 -10.44
CA ALA A 241 1.06 -52.41 -11.01
C ALA A 241 0.89 -53.82 -10.45
N ALA A 242 0.72 -54.79 -11.34
CA ALA A 242 0.61 -56.19 -10.95
C ALA A 242 1.73 -56.52 -9.97
N ALA A 243 1.37 -57.14 -8.84
CA ALA A 243 2.33 -57.54 -7.82
C ALA A 243 3.49 -58.31 -8.48
N PRO A 244 4.75 -58.04 -8.10
CA PRO A 244 5.88 -58.77 -8.64
C PRO A 244 5.69 -60.28 -8.37
N PRO A 245 6.07 -61.15 -9.33
CA PRO A 245 5.96 -62.58 -9.16
C PRO A 245 6.74 -63.02 -7.90
N PRO A 246 6.26 -64.05 -7.18
CA PRO A 246 6.92 -64.54 -5.99
C PRO A 246 8.37 -64.96 -6.31
N PRO A 247 9.32 -64.74 -5.39
CA PRO A 247 10.70 -65.14 -5.58
C PRO A 247 10.79 -66.65 -5.84
N PRO A 248 11.73 -67.10 -6.69
CA PRO A 248 11.90 -68.52 -6.99
C PRO A 248 12.19 -69.30 -5.70
N THR A 249 11.43 -70.37 -5.48
CA THR A 249 11.65 -71.31 -4.39
C THR A 249 13.04 -71.93 -4.52
N ALA A 250 13.89 -71.74 -3.50
CA ALA A 250 15.23 -72.32 -3.48
C ALA A 250 15.15 -73.86 -3.57
N THR A 251 15.79 -74.43 -4.57
CA THR A 251 15.97 -75.87 -4.73
C THR A 251 16.82 -76.40 -3.56
N PRO A 252 16.40 -77.44 -2.84
CA PRO A 252 17.18 -78.01 -1.75
C PRO A 252 18.51 -78.56 -2.27
N LEU A 253 19.60 -78.20 -1.60
CA LEU A 253 20.95 -78.68 -1.88
C LEU A 253 21.04 -80.19 -1.55
N PRO A 254 21.72 -81.03 -2.36
CA PRO A 254 21.89 -82.44 -2.06
C PRO A 254 22.61 -82.67 -0.73
N SER A 255 22.08 -83.62 0.04
CA SER A 255 22.60 -84.04 1.34
C SER A 255 24.01 -84.65 1.20
N PRO A 256 24.97 -84.32 2.08
CA PRO A 256 26.30 -84.89 2.02
C PRO A 256 26.27 -86.39 2.34
N THR A 257 26.95 -87.17 1.49
CA THR A 257 27.19 -88.61 1.66
C THR A 257 27.93 -88.89 2.97
N PRO A 258 27.52 -89.91 3.76
CA PRO A 258 28.19 -90.23 5.02
C PRO A 258 29.62 -90.76 4.77
N THR A 259 30.59 -90.13 5.44
CA THR A 259 31.99 -90.55 5.52
C THR A 259 32.10 -91.82 6.37
N ALA A 260 32.82 -92.83 5.85
CA ALA A 260 33.04 -94.11 6.51
C ALA A 260 33.91 -93.97 7.78
N THR A 261 33.46 -94.62 8.85
CA THR A 261 34.13 -94.76 10.14
C THR A 261 35.39 -95.61 10.03
N ALA A 262 36.54 -95.11 10.51
CA ALA A 262 37.76 -95.89 10.64
C ALA A 262 37.74 -96.69 11.95
N THR A 263 37.95 -98.00 11.83
CA THR A 263 38.09 -98.99 12.91
C THR A 263 39.44 -98.84 13.61
N ALA A 264 39.44 -98.79 14.94
CA ALA A 264 40.66 -98.79 15.75
C ALA A 264 41.22 -100.23 15.94
N THR A 265 42.54 -100.37 15.83
CA THR A 265 43.28 -101.61 16.12
C THR A 265 43.69 -101.63 17.60
N PRO A 266 43.48 -102.74 18.33
CA PRO A 266 43.86 -102.85 19.75
C PRO A 266 45.33 -103.25 19.93
N THR A 267 45.90 -102.82 21.06
CA THR A 267 47.19 -103.28 21.63
C THR A 267 46.92 -104.15 22.83
#